data_AF-B9BVL0-F1
#
_entry.id   AF-B9BVL0-F1
#
_cell.length_a   1.000
_cell.length_b   1.000
_cell.length_c   1.000
_cell.angle_alpha   90.00
_cell.angle_beta   90.00
_cell.angle_gamma   90.00
#
_symmetry.space_group_name_H-M   'P 1'
#
loop_
_entity.id
_entity.type
_entity.pdbx_description
1 polymer ?
#
loop_
_entity_poly.entity_id
_entity_poly.type
_entity_poly.pdbx_seq_one_letter_code
_entity_poly.pdbx_strand_id
1 'polypeptide(L)'
;MSGQNQTPYYFVPHPSQHPISAAVGLLVMLGSLALWINGHDWAPYTALLGLLWLLFTLYHWFGDSIAESEGGHYGKNVDKSYRWSMSWFIFSEVMFFGAFFGALFYAREIALHQLGSLDYKLIWPDFSAVWPNEGPAALAGHFKTMGPWPIPTLNTALLLSSGATLTVSHHALRDDHRKKAIAWLAATLVLGVCFLFLQGFEYFHAYNELNLTLGSGIYGSTFFLLTGFHGFHVFLGGTMLAVVLVRMIRGHFKPDHHFAFEGAAWYWHFVDVVWLGLYVVVYWL
;
A
#
# COMPACT_ATOMS: atom_id res chain seq x y z
N MET A 1 -20.80 -28.58 -25.62
CA MET A 1 -21.72 -27.44 -25.40
C MET A 1 -22.54 -27.72 -24.16
N SER A 2 -22.00 -27.41 -22.97
CA SER A 2 -22.76 -27.41 -21.72
C SER A 2 -23.15 -25.97 -21.43
N GLY A 3 -24.45 -25.71 -21.32
CA GLY A 3 -25.01 -24.38 -21.19
C GLY A 3 -24.33 -23.56 -20.10
N GLN A 4 -24.00 -22.32 -20.42
CA GLN A 4 -23.80 -21.30 -19.40
C GLN A 4 -25.07 -21.27 -18.55
N ASN A 5 -24.99 -21.82 -17.35
CA ASN A 5 -26.05 -21.73 -16.38
C ASN A 5 -26.16 -20.25 -15.99
N GLN A 6 -27.03 -19.51 -16.68
CA GLN A 6 -27.48 -18.18 -16.29
C GLN A 6 -28.45 -18.30 -15.11
N THR A 7 -28.06 -19.03 -14.06
CA THR A 7 -28.84 -19.03 -12.83
C THR A 7 -28.66 -17.66 -12.18
N PRO A 8 -29.75 -16.91 -11.88
CA PRO A 8 -29.70 -15.62 -11.18
C PRO A 8 -29.25 -15.75 -9.71
N TYR A 9 -28.86 -16.95 -9.30
CA TYR A 9 -28.50 -17.30 -7.94
C TYR A 9 -27.15 -16.67 -7.55
N TYR A 10 -27.17 -15.92 -6.45
CA TYR A 10 -25.96 -15.42 -5.80
C TYR A 10 -25.37 -16.56 -4.97
N PHE A 11 -24.13 -16.95 -5.25
CA PHE A 11 -23.46 -18.00 -4.49
C PHE A 11 -23.24 -17.55 -3.05
N VAL A 12 -23.71 -18.36 -2.10
CA VAL A 12 -23.47 -18.18 -0.67
C VAL A 12 -22.57 -19.32 -0.21
N PRO A 13 -21.35 -19.03 0.28
CA PRO A 13 -20.44 -20.06 0.74
C PRO A 13 -20.97 -20.75 2.01
N HIS A 14 -20.47 -21.95 2.26
CA HIS A 14 -20.74 -22.67 3.52
C HIS A 14 -20.13 -21.93 4.72
N PRO A 15 -20.59 -22.20 5.95
CA PRO A 15 -20.01 -21.62 7.16
C PRO A 15 -18.49 -21.83 7.20
N SER A 16 -17.75 -20.75 7.43
CA SER A 16 -16.28 -20.75 7.46
C SER A 16 -15.77 -20.30 8.83
N GLN A 17 -14.66 -20.90 9.26
CA GLN A 17 -13.96 -20.54 10.50
C GLN A 17 -12.95 -19.39 10.30
N HIS A 18 -12.68 -18.99 9.06
CA HIS A 18 -11.68 -17.97 8.76
C HIS A 18 -11.94 -16.62 9.47
N PRO A 19 -13.19 -16.09 9.54
CA PRO A 19 -13.44 -14.82 10.21
C PRO A 19 -13.06 -14.83 11.69
N ILE A 20 -13.43 -15.89 12.44
CA ILE A 20 -13.11 -15.97 13.87
C ILE A 20 -11.63 -16.24 14.10
N SER A 21 -11.00 -17.06 13.24
CA SER A 21 -9.56 -17.31 13.30
C SER A 21 -8.75 -16.04 13.05
N ALA A 22 -9.16 -15.22 12.06
CA ALA A 22 -8.53 -13.94 11.76
C ALA A 22 -8.70 -12.94 12.91
N ALA A 23 -9.90 -12.89 13.52
CA ALA A 23 -10.16 -12.03 14.67
C ALA A 23 -9.28 -12.40 15.89
N VAL A 24 -9.07 -13.70 16.16
CA VAL A 24 -8.16 -14.16 17.21
C VAL A 24 -6.72 -13.75 16.90
N GLY A 25 -6.25 -13.96 15.67
CA GLY A 25 -4.91 -13.53 15.25
C GLY A 25 -4.70 -12.02 15.42
N LEU A 26 -5.67 -11.22 14.98
CA LEU A 26 -5.65 -9.76 15.14
C LEU A 26 -5.66 -9.32 16.60
N LEU A 27 -6.48 -9.95 17.45
CA LEU A 27 -6.54 -9.63 18.87
C LEU A 27 -5.20 -9.90 19.56
N VAL A 28 -4.61 -11.07 19.31
CA VAL A 28 -3.30 -11.44 19.86
C VAL A 28 -2.22 -10.49 19.34
N MET A 29 -2.21 -10.20 18.04
CA MET A 29 -1.22 -9.31 17.43
C MET A 29 -1.31 -7.89 18.00
N LEU A 30 -2.47 -7.24 17.90
CA LEU A 30 -2.66 -5.84 18.32
C LEU A 30 -2.58 -5.67 19.82
N GLY A 31 -3.14 -6.61 20.60
CA GLY A 31 -3.02 -6.60 22.06
C GLY A 31 -1.56 -6.73 22.51
N SER A 32 -0.79 -7.60 21.86
CA SER A 32 0.65 -7.74 22.15
C SER A 32 1.45 -6.53 21.69
N LEU A 33 1.14 -5.92 20.54
CA LEU A 33 1.81 -4.68 20.11
C LEU A 33 1.61 -3.55 21.13
N ALA A 34 0.40 -3.41 21.68
CA ALA A 34 0.14 -2.44 22.74
C ALA A 34 0.99 -2.72 23.98
N LEU A 35 1.13 -3.97 24.41
CA LEU A 35 1.96 -4.34 25.57
C LEU A 35 3.46 -4.18 25.31
N TRP A 36 3.90 -4.42 24.07
CA TRP A 36 5.30 -4.20 23.66
C TRP A 36 5.67 -2.72 23.77
N ILE A 37 4.81 -1.81 23.27
CA ILE A 37 5.01 -0.37 23.42
C ILE A 37 5.07 0.05 24.91
N ASN A 38 4.40 -0.71 25.80
CA ASN A 38 4.43 -0.51 27.25
C ASN A 38 5.52 -1.34 27.96
N GLY A 39 6.58 -1.74 27.25
CA GLY A 39 7.80 -2.30 27.85
C GLY A 39 7.71 -3.75 28.31
N HIS A 40 6.75 -4.54 27.81
CA HIS A 40 6.64 -5.95 28.17
C HIS A 40 7.50 -6.82 27.24
N ASP A 41 8.56 -7.44 27.77
CA ASP A 41 9.56 -8.18 26.99
C ASP A 41 9.03 -9.42 26.26
N TRP A 42 7.97 -10.04 26.76
CA TRP A 42 7.35 -11.22 26.12
C TRP A 42 6.46 -10.84 24.93
N ALA A 43 5.97 -9.60 24.91
CA ALA A 43 5.00 -9.11 23.95
C ALA A 43 5.46 -9.13 22.48
N PRO A 44 6.73 -8.84 22.10
CA PRO A 44 7.17 -9.00 20.71
C PRO A 44 6.98 -10.42 20.17
N TYR A 45 7.23 -11.45 20.98
CA TYR A 45 7.10 -12.84 20.56
C TYR A 45 5.64 -13.23 20.33
N THR A 46 4.73 -12.77 21.20
CA THR A 46 3.29 -13.03 21.04
C THR A 46 2.67 -12.17 19.93
N ALA A 47 3.19 -10.96 19.69
CA ALA A 47 2.81 -10.14 18.54
C ALA A 47 3.17 -10.86 17.23
N LEU A 48 4.39 -11.41 17.13
CA LEU A 48 4.82 -12.22 16.00
C LEU A 48 3.96 -13.47 15.83
N LEU A 49 3.61 -14.17 16.92
CA LEU A 49 2.71 -15.32 16.87
C LEU A 49 1.33 -14.94 16.31
N GLY A 50 0.75 -13.82 16.78
CA GLY A 50 -0.52 -13.30 16.26
C GLY A 50 -0.46 -12.95 14.77
N LEU A 51 0.65 -12.33 14.33
CA LEU A 51 0.88 -12.03 12.92
C LEU A 51 0.96 -13.32 12.08
N LEU A 52 1.75 -14.30 12.50
CA LEU A 52 1.88 -15.58 11.80
C LEU A 52 0.54 -16.34 11.74
N TRP A 53 -0.27 -16.26 12.81
CA TRP A 53 -1.62 -16.84 12.83
C TRP A 53 -2.56 -16.15 11.84
N LEU A 54 -2.51 -14.82 11.77
CA LEU A 54 -3.28 -14.04 10.79
C LEU A 54 -2.87 -14.41 9.35
N LEU A 55 -1.57 -14.46 9.06
CA LEU A 55 -1.05 -14.85 7.74
C LEU A 55 -1.45 -16.29 7.38
N PHE A 56 -1.40 -17.22 8.33
CA PHE A 56 -1.88 -18.59 8.15
C PHE A 56 -3.37 -18.62 7.79
N THR A 57 -4.19 -17.85 8.50
CA THR A 57 -5.64 -17.76 8.23
C THR A 57 -5.90 -17.16 6.85
N LEU A 58 -5.24 -16.05 6.49
CA LEU A 58 -5.40 -15.41 5.19
C LEU A 58 -4.97 -16.31 4.03
N TYR A 59 -3.90 -17.08 4.19
CA TYR A 59 -3.45 -18.05 3.18
C TYR A 59 -4.54 -19.09 2.88
N HIS A 60 -5.16 -19.67 3.91
CA HIS A 60 -6.24 -20.65 3.73
C HIS A 60 -7.51 -19.99 3.20
N TRP A 61 -7.87 -18.82 3.71
CA TRP A 61 -9.07 -18.10 3.26
C TRP A 61 -8.98 -17.75 1.77
N PHE A 62 -7.87 -17.16 1.33
CA PHE A 62 -7.68 -16.88 -0.10
C PHE A 62 -7.56 -18.15 -0.93
N GLY A 63 -6.98 -19.22 -0.39
CA GLY A 63 -6.95 -20.54 -1.02
C GLY A 63 -8.35 -21.06 -1.32
N ASP A 64 -9.25 -21.01 -0.34
CA ASP A 64 -10.64 -21.45 -0.49
C ASP A 64 -11.39 -20.56 -1.50
N SER A 65 -11.21 -19.24 -1.46
CA SER A 65 -11.81 -18.34 -2.46
C SER A 65 -11.31 -18.61 -3.88
N ILE A 66 -10.04 -19.00 -4.05
CA ILE A 66 -9.52 -19.44 -5.35
C ILE A 66 -10.16 -20.77 -5.75
N ALA A 67 -10.25 -21.75 -4.84
CA ALA A 67 -10.84 -23.05 -5.13
C ALA A 67 -12.33 -22.94 -5.52
N GLU A 68 -13.09 -22.10 -4.83
CA GLU A 68 -14.49 -21.80 -5.16
C GLU A 68 -14.62 -21.15 -6.55
N SER A 69 -13.73 -20.21 -6.87
CA SER A 69 -13.68 -19.56 -8.18
C SER A 69 -13.40 -20.56 -9.31
N GLU A 70 -12.38 -21.42 -9.15
CA GLU A 70 -12.01 -22.43 -10.15
C GLU A 70 -13.06 -23.57 -10.23
N GLY A 71 -13.77 -23.84 -9.14
CA GLY A 71 -14.92 -24.76 -9.10
C GLY A 71 -16.14 -24.28 -9.87
N GLY A 72 -16.12 -23.05 -10.39
CA GLY A 72 -17.20 -22.49 -11.21
C GLY A 72 -18.41 -22.02 -10.39
N HIS A 73 -18.25 -21.81 -9.08
CA HIS A 73 -19.32 -21.36 -8.19
C HIS A 73 -19.65 -19.87 -8.38
N TYR A 74 -18.71 -19.07 -8.90
CA TYR A 74 -18.86 -17.62 -9.04
C TYR A 74 -19.55 -17.26 -10.36
N GLY A 75 -20.84 -16.91 -10.27
CA GLY A 75 -21.62 -16.35 -11.38
C GLY A 75 -21.42 -14.84 -11.56
N LYS A 76 -22.10 -14.26 -12.56
CA LYS A 76 -22.01 -12.82 -12.91
C LYS A 76 -22.33 -11.87 -11.76
N ASN A 77 -23.27 -12.24 -10.89
CA ASN A 77 -23.65 -11.40 -9.74
C ASN A 77 -22.53 -11.34 -8.69
N VAL A 78 -21.79 -12.44 -8.50
CA VAL A 78 -20.65 -12.50 -7.59
C VAL A 78 -19.48 -11.69 -8.16
N ASP A 79 -19.18 -11.85 -9.46
CA ASP A 79 -18.17 -11.04 -10.16
C ASP A 79 -18.46 -9.53 -10.03
N LYS A 80 -19.71 -9.12 -10.30
CA LYS A 80 -20.13 -7.72 -10.12
C LYS A 80 -19.94 -7.24 -8.68
N SER A 81 -20.26 -8.08 -7.70
CA SER A 81 -20.12 -7.73 -6.28
C SER A 81 -18.65 -7.57 -5.89
N TYR A 82 -17.77 -8.47 -6.33
CA TYR A 82 -16.33 -8.33 -6.08
C TYR A 82 -15.73 -7.08 -6.71
N ARG A 83 -16.16 -6.70 -7.92
CA ARG A 83 -15.74 -5.43 -8.54
C ARG A 83 -16.14 -4.23 -7.70
N TRP A 84 -17.37 -4.19 -7.20
CA TRP A 84 -17.81 -3.13 -6.29
C TRP A 84 -17.07 -3.15 -4.96
N SER A 85 -16.83 -4.33 -4.38
CA SER A 85 -16.04 -4.47 -3.16
C SER A 85 -14.62 -3.94 -3.35
N MET A 86 -13.97 -4.25 -4.47
CA MET A 86 -12.64 -3.75 -4.78
C MET A 86 -12.63 -2.23 -4.96
N SER A 87 -13.62 -1.66 -5.66
CA SER A 87 -13.75 -0.21 -5.81
C SER A 87 -13.95 0.50 -4.48
N TRP A 88 -14.81 -0.03 -3.59
CA TRP A 88 -15.02 0.54 -2.26
C TRP A 88 -13.81 0.40 -1.36
N PHE A 89 -13.08 -0.71 -1.46
CA PHE A 89 -11.81 -0.90 -0.77
C PHE A 89 -10.78 0.14 -1.24
N ILE A 90 -10.56 0.30 -2.55
CA ILE A 90 -9.65 1.34 -3.07
C ILE A 90 -10.09 2.73 -2.63
N PHE A 91 -11.40 3.01 -2.65
CA PHE A 91 -11.92 4.29 -2.17
C PHE A 91 -11.59 4.54 -0.70
N SER A 92 -11.72 3.53 0.18
CA SER A 92 -11.30 3.68 1.58
C SER A 92 -9.80 3.91 1.73
N GLU A 93 -8.97 3.28 0.90
CA GLU A 93 -7.52 3.52 0.91
C GLU A 93 -7.20 4.96 0.44
N VAL A 94 -7.92 5.49 -0.55
CA VAL A 94 -7.79 6.90 -0.97
C VAL A 94 -8.14 7.84 0.18
N MET A 95 -9.21 7.55 0.95
CA MET A 95 -9.56 8.35 2.13
C MET A 95 -8.51 8.25 3.24
N PHE A 96 -7.92 7.06 3.43
CA PHE A 96 -6.82 6.85 4.37
C PHE A 96 -5.59 7.70 4.03
N PHE A 97 -5.13 7.70 2.77
CA PHE A 97 -4.08 8.63 2.34
C PHE A 97 -4.53 10.09 2.41
N GLY A 98 -5.79 10.37 2.08
CA GLY A 98 -6.38 11.70 2.20
C GLY A 98 -6.25 12.28 3.61
N ALA A 99 -6.37 11.46 4.65
CA ALA A 99 -6.15 11.89 6.03
C ALA A 99 -4.69 12.29 6.28
N PHE A 100 -3.70 11.55 5.77
CA PHE A 100 -2.28 11.90 5.93
C PHE A 100 -1.87 13.12 5.09
N PHE A 101 -2.34 13.23 3.84
CA PHE A 101 -2.13 14.44 3.05
C PHE A 101 -2.80 15.65 3.70
N GLY A 102 -3.99 15.47 4.27
CA GLY A 102 -4.68 16.49 5.05
C GLY A 102 -3.89 16.92 6.29
N ALA A 103 -3.28 15.97 7.02
CA ALA A 103 -2.42 16.26 8.16
C ALA A 103 -1.16 17.04 7.74
N LEU A 104 -0.52 16.65 6.64
CA LEU A 104 0.62 17.38 6.07
C LEU A 104 0.23 18.79 5.65
N PHE A 105 -0.89 18.94 4.92
CA PHE A 105 -1.41 20.25 4.51
C PHE A 105 -1.72 21.13 5.71
N TYR A 106 -2.41 20.61 6.72
CA TYR A 106 -2.73 21.35 7.93
C TYR A 106 -1.45 21.80 8.66
N ALA A 107 -0.47 20.91 8.81
CA ALA A 107 0.80 21.24 9.45
C ALA A 107 1.57 22.32 8.68
N ARG A 108 1.64 22.20 7.35
CA ARG A 108 2.44 23.06 6.47
C ARG A 108 1.80 24.42 6.20
N GLU A 109 0.53 24.45 5.84
CA GLU A 109 -0.13 25.66 5.32
C GLU A 109 -0.89 26.43 6.40
N ILE A 110 -1.28 25.77 7.49
CA ILE A 110 -2.11 26.38 8.54
C ILE A 110 -1.30 26.54 9.83
N ALA A 111 -0.90 25.45 10.46
CA ALA A 111 -0.27 25.48 11.78
C ALA A 111 1.08 26.20 11.77
N LEU A 112 1.92 25.95 10.76
CA LEU A 112 3.21 26.61 10.58
C LEU A 112 3.06 28.14 10.49
N HIS A 113 2.14 28.62 9.66
CA HIS A 113 1.92 30.05 9.43
C HIS A 113 1.35 30.73 10.69
N GLN A 114 0.46 30.04 11.40
CA GLN A 114 -0.05 30.51 12.69
C GLN A 114 1.08 30.67 13.72
N LEU A 115 1.97 29.67 13.84
CA LEU A 115 3.10 29.73 14.76
C LEU A 115 4.11 30.84 14.42
N GLY A 116 4.22 31.22 13.14
CA GLY A 116 5.06 32.34 12.70
C GLY A 116 4.40 33.71 12.77
N SER A 117 3.14 33.81 13.22
CA SER A 117 2.42 35.08 13.27
C SER A 117 2.93 36.00 14.38
N LEU A 118 2.59 37.29 14.27
CA LEU A 118 2.95 38.30 15.27
C LEU A 118 2.49 37.94 16.68
N ASP A 119 1.34 37.27 16.82
CA ASP A 119 0.77 36.90 18.11
C ASP A 119 1.64 35.88 18.87
N TYR A 120 2.35 35.01 18.13
CA TYR A 120 3.19 33.96 18.69
C TYR A 120 4.66 34.37 18.84
N LYS A 121 5.07 35.53 18.32
CA LYS A 121 6.43 36.05 18.47
C LYS A 121 6.84 36.32 19.92
N LEU A 122 5.87 36.51 20.82
CA LEU A 122 6.17 36.63 22.26
C LEU A 122 6.68 35.30 22.86
N ILE A 123 6.19 34.16 22.35
CA ILE A 123 6.54 32.82 22.83
C ILE A 123 7.73 32.27 22.03
N TRP A 124 7.73 32.51 20.70
CA TRP A 124 8.72 32.00 19.75
C TRP A 124 9.34 33.15 18.92
N PRO A 125 10.17 34.00 19.53
CA PRO A 125 10.66 35.23 18.89
C PRO A 125 11.46 34.95 17.62
N ASP A 126 12.28 33.90 17.63
CA ASP A 126 13.19 33.57 16.53
C ASP A 126 12.58 32.59 15.51
N PHE A 127 11.35 32.13 15.73
CA PHE A 127 10.72 31.18 14.80
C PHE A 127 10.33 31.84 13.49
N SER A 128 10.68 31.18 12.38
CA SER A 128 10.25 31.54 11.03
C SER A 128 9.36 30.46 10.45
N ALA A 129 8.21 30.85 9.89
CA ALA A 129 7.29 29.95 9.20
C ALA A 129 7.83 29.56 7.81
N VAL A 130 8.87 28.72 7.78
CA VAL A 130 9.43 28.13 6.57
C VAL A 130 9.20 26.62 6.63
N TRP A 131 8.83 26.03 5.50
CA TRP A 131 8.77 24.58 5.37
C TRP A 131 9.93 24.11 4.51
N PRO A 132 10.69 23.10 4.93
CA PRO A 132 10.64 22.37 6.20
C PRO A 132 11.31 23.16 7.35
N ASN A 133 11.03 22.81 8.62
CA ASN A 133 11.65 23.43 9.80
C ASN A 133 11.85 22.45 10.95
N GLU A 134 12.65 22.86 11.93
CA GLU A 134 13.02 22.12 13.14
C GLU A 134 12.02 22.30 14.30
N GLY A 135 10.91 22.98 14.03
CA GLY A 135 9.94 23.41 15.01
C GLY A 135 10.38 24.67 15.78
N PRO A 136 9.45 25.31 16.49
CA PRO A 136 9.70 26.57 17.20
C PRO A 136 10.69 26.46 18.36
N ALA A 137 10.80 25.28 18.97
CA ALA A 137 11.75 25.00 20.05
C ALA A 137 13.03 24.30 19.58
N ALA A 138 13.22 24.10 18.26
CA ALA A 138 14.36 23.38 17.65
C ALA A 138 14.65 21.98 18.27
N LEU A 139 13.61 21.31 18.79
CA LEU A 139 13.74 20.02 19.49
C LEU A 139 14.10 18.87 18.53
N ALA A 140 13.82 19.04 17.23
CA ALA A 140 14.08 18.05 16.20
C ALA A 140 15.58 17.91 15.83
N GLY A 141 16.40 18.90 16.19
CA GLY A 141 17.78 19.02 15.73
C GLY A 141 17.88 19.35 14.24
N HIS A 142 19.10 19.68 13.78
CA HIS A 142 19.36 20.00 12.38
C HIS A 142 19.24 18.76 11.49
N PHE A 143 18.47 18.87 10.40
CA PHE A 143 18.34 17.84 9.36
C PHE A 143 18.33 18.47 7.96
N LYS A 144 18.64 17.65 6.96
CA LYS A 144 18.49 17.99 5.54
C LYS A 144 17.30 17.25 4.96
N THR A 145 16.72 17.79 3.90
CA THR A 145 15.59 17.17 3.24
C THR A 145 15.98 16.34 2.06
N MET A 146 15.15 15.34 1.79
CA MET A 146 15.26 14.52 0.60
C MET A 146 14.73 15.31 -0.59
N GLY A 147 15.62 15.74 -1.48
CA GLY A 147 15.23 16.38 -2.73
C GLY A 147 14.65 15.38 -3.73
N PRO A 148 14.01 15.86 -4.82
CA PRO A 148 13.35 14.98 -5.79
C PRO A 148 14.34 14.16 -6.63
N TRP A 149 15.61 14.56 -6.70
CA TRP A 149 16.64 13.89 -7.48
C TRP A 149 17.76 13.30 -6.60
N PRO A 150 18.36 12.16 -7.00
CA PRO A 150 17.97 11.30 -8.13
C PRO A 150 17.01 10.17 -7.74
N ILE A 151 16.96 9.81 -6.45
CA ILE A 151 16.29 8.58 -5.99
C ILE A 151 14.77 8.66 -6.18
N PRO A 152 14.07 9.72 -5.75
CA PRO A 152 12.62 9.79 -5.93
C PRO A 152 12.20 9.80 -7.40
N THR A 153 12.93 10.50 -8.28
CA THR A 153 12.64 10.48 -9.73
C THR A 153 12.85 9.10 -10.34
N LEU A 154 13.90 8.36 -9.94
CA LEU A 154 14.12 7.00 -10.40
C LEU A 154 13.00 6.06 -9.94
N ASN A 155 12.56 6.19 -8.69
CA ASN A 155 11.41 5.47 -8.15
C ASN A 155 10.11 5.77 -8.92
N THR A 156 9.88 7.04 -9.28
CA THR A 156 8.76 7.43 -10.15
C THR A 156 8.86 6.78 -11.53
N ALA A 157 10.04 6.75 -12.15
CA ALA A 157 10.24 6.09 -13.43
C ALA A 157 9.97 4.57 -13.35
N LEU A 158 10.41 3.91 -12.27
CA LEU A 158 10.17 2.48 -12.05
C LEU A 158 8.68 2.17 -11.91
N LEU A 159 7.94 2.91 -11.09
CA LEU A 159 6.50 2.68 -10.90
C LEU A 159 5.71 2.94 -12.17
N LEU A 160 5.93 4.07 -12.84
CA LEU A 160 5.25 4.37 -14.12
C LEU A 160 5.54 3.31 -15.19
N SER A 161 6.80 2.85 -15.27
CA SER A 161 7.18 1.76 -16.16
C SER A 161 6.46 0.46 -15.78
N SER A 162 6.34 0.17 -14.48
CA SER A 162 5.66 -1.02 -13.97
C SER A 162 4.16 -1.04 -14.29
N GLY A 163 3.51 0.13 -14.23
CA GLY A 163 2.11 0.31 -14.63
C GLY A 163 1.92 0.12 -16.14
N ALA A 164 2.87 0.61 -16.95
CA ALA A 164 2.86 0.37 -18.39
C ALA A 164 3.03 -1.12 -18.72
N THR A 165 3.99 -1.82 -18.10
CA THR A 165 4.17 -3.27 -18.31
C THR A 165 2.96 -4.07 -17.83
N LEU A 166 2.30 -3.65 -16.75
CA LEU A 166 1.08 -4.29 -16.26
C LEU A 166 -0.08 -4.14 -17.26
N THR A 167 -0.21 -2.95 -17.85
CA THR A 167 -1.21 -2.68 -18.88
C THR A 167 -0.97 -3.55 -20.11
N VAL A 168 0.28 -3.71 -20.55
CA VAL A 168 0.63 -4.62 -21.66
C VAL A 168 0.31 -6.08 -21.30
N SER A 169 0.56 -6.50 -20.06
CA SER A 169 0.15 -7.82 -19.58
C SER A 169 -1.37 -8.01 -19.67
N HIS A 170 -2.17 -7.01 -19.29
CA HIS A 170 -3.62 -7.11 -19.34
C HIS A 170 -4.14 -7.30 -20.76
N HIS A 171 -3.66 -6.49 -21.71
CA HIS A 171 -4.03 -6.61 -23.11
C HIS A 171 -3.62 -7.98 -23.67
N ALA A 172 -2.41 -8.45 -23.36
CA ALA A 172 -1.97 -9.78 -23.76
C ALA A 172 -2.85 -10.91 -23.19
N LEU A 173 -3.36 -10.78 -21.96
CA LEU A 173 -4.28 -11.75 -21.36
C LEU A 173 -5.64 -11.75 -22.08
N ARG A 174 -6.16 -10.56 -22.42
CA ARG A 174 -7.43 -10.40 -23.15
C ARG A 174 -7.36 -10.90 -24.59
N ASP A 175 -6.19 -10.83 -25.21
CA ASP A 175 -5.92 -11.37 -26.55
C ASP A 175 -5.54 -12.86 -26.53
N ASP A 176 -5.71 -13.55 -25.38
CA ASP A 176 -5.35 -14.96 -25.16
C ASP A 176 -3.85 -15.29 -25.37
N HIS A 177 -2.98 -14.28 -25.34
CA HIS A 177 -1.52 -14.42 -25.41
C HIS A 177 -0.90 -14.64 -24.02
N ARG A 178 -1.25 -15.76 -23.36
CA ARG A 178 -0.86 -16.05 -21.97
C ARG A 178 0.63 -15.99 -21.67
N LYS A 179 1.51 -16.51 -22.55
CA LYS A 179 2.97 -16.45 -22.34
C LYS A 179 3.48 -15.00 -22.29
N LYS A 180 2.93 -14.13 -23.15
CA LYS A 180 3.25 -12.71 -23.19
C LYS A 180 2.74 -12.02 -21.93
N ALA A 181 1.51 -12.32 -21.50
CA ALA A 181 0.95 -11.80 -20.25
C ALA A 181 1.84 -12.15 -19.03
N ILE A 182 2.24 -13.42 -18.90
CA ILE A 182 3.14 -13.88 -17.82
C ILE A 182 4.46 -13.10 -17.82
N ALA A 183 5.09 -12.92 -18.99
CA ALA A 183 6.37 -12.22 -19.09
C ALA A 183 6.27 -10.74 -18.67
N TRP A 184 5.24 -10.04 -19.12
CA TRP A 184 5.04 -8.62 -18.77
C TRP A 184 4.63 -8.42 -17.32
N LEU A 185 3.80 -9.30 -16.76
CA LEU A 185 3.47 -9.26 -15.33
C LEU A 185 4.69 -9.55 -14.45
N ALA A 186 5.56 -10.48 -14.86
CA ALA A 186 6.83 -10.71 -14.17
C ALA A 186 7.74 -9.47 -14.22
N ALA A 187 7.79 -8.75 -15.35
CA ALA A 187 8.52 -7.49 -15.45
C ALA A 187 7.96 -6.43 -14.49
N THR A 188 6.62 -6.29 -14.37
CA THR A 188 5.98 -5.41 -13.37
C THR A 188 6.46 -5.73 -11.96
N LEU A 189 6.48 -7.01 -11.57
CA LEU A 189 6.94 -7.42 -10.24
C LEU A 189 8.41 -7.08 -9.99
N VAL A 190 9.28 -7.31 -10.97
CA VAL A 190 10.70 -6.97 -10.85
C VAL A 190 10.87 -5.46 -10.64
N LEU A 191 10.16 -4.63 -11.41
CA LEU A 191 10.19 -3.18 -11.26
C LEU A 191 9.67 -2.72 -9.88
N GLY A 192 8.59 -3.33 -9.39
CA GLY A 192 8.06 -3.08 -8.05
C GLY A 192 9.04 -3.47 -6.92
N VAL A 193 9.75 -4.59 -7.08
CA VAL A 193 10.81 -5.00 -6.15
C VAL A 193 11.98 -4.01 -6.18
N CYS A 194 12.41 -3.57 -7.38
CA CYS A 194 13.44 -2.54 -7.51
C CYS A 194 13.04 -1.23 -6.82
N PHE A 195 11.78 -0.80 -6.95
CA PHE A 195 11.24 0.35 -6.23
C PHE A 195 11.39 0.19 -4.71
N LEU A 196 10.98 -0.96 -4.15
CA LEU A 196 11.07 -1.19 -2.70
C LEU A 196 12.53 -1.17 -2.20
N PHE A 197 13.47 -1.72 -2.97
CA PHE A 197 14.89 -1.65 -2.62
C PHE A 197 15.43 -0.22 -2.63
N LEU A 198 15.09 0.57 -3.65
CA LEU A 198 15.49 1.98 -3.72
C LEU A 198 14.82 2.81 -2.62
N GLN A 199 13.57 2.51 -2.26
CA GLN A 199 12.89 3.14 -1.12
C GLN A 199 13.60 2.82 0.21
N GLY A 200 14.06 1.57 0.39
CA GLY A 200 14.88 1.18 1.53
C GLY A 200 16.23 1.92 1.56
N PHE A 201 16.87 2.08 0.39
CA PHE A 201 18.09 2.87 0.26
C PHE A 201 17.87 4.35 0.58
N GLU A 202 16.76 4.92 0.12
CA GLU A 202 16.36 6.29 0.44
C GLU A 202 16.23 6.50 1.96
N TYR A 203 15.60 5.58 2.67
CA TYR A 203 15.49 5.65 4.13
C TYR A 203 16.85 5.51 4.80
N PHE A 204 17.70 4.61 4.32
CA PHE A 204 19.05 4.49 4.83
C PHE A 204 19.84 5.80 4.66
N HIS A 205 19.78 6.43 3.47
CA HIS A 205 20.42 7.72 3.20
C HIS A 205 19.83 8.84 4.07
N ALA A 206 18.50 8.90 4.22
CA ALA A 206 17.83 9.88 5.06
C ALA A 206 18.32 9.82 6.52
N TYR A 207 18.37 8.63 7.11
CA TYR A 207 18.80 8.45 8.50
C TYR A 207 20.30 8.73 8.69
N ASN A 208 21.17 8.24 7.80
CA ASN A 208 22.61 8.26 8.02
C ASN A 208 23.30 9.54 7.51
N GLU A 209 22.82 10.13 6.42
CA GLU A 209 23.50 11.26 5.77
C GLU A 209 22.76 12.59 5.92
N LEU A 210 21.43 12.54 6.03
CA LEU A 210 20.60 13.75 6.15
C LEU A 210 20.16 14.05 7.59
N ASN A 211 20.41 13.13 8.53
CA ASN A 211 19.86 13.17 9.89
C ASN A 211 18.32 13.36 9.90
N LEU A 212 17.65 12.90 8.84
CA LEU A 212 16.21 12.92 8.68
C LEU A 212 15.65 11.61 9.22
N THR A 213 15.03 11.67 10.39
CA THR A 213 14.50 10.53 11.13
C THR A 213 13.01 10.73 11.43
N LEU A 214 12.34 9.70 11.95
CA LEU A 214 10.98 9.84 12.50
C LEU A 214 10.88 10.91 13.60
N GLY A 215 12.00 11.19 14.30
CA GLY A 215 12.10 12.19 15.34
C GLY A 215 12.42 13.61 14.85
N SER A 216 12.63 13.82 13.54
CA SER A 216 12.95 15.13 12.95
C SER A 216 11.71 16.03 12.82
N GLY A 217 10.94 16.12 13.91
CA GLY A 217 9.74 16.94 14.03
C GLY A 217 8.57 16.49 13.14
N ILE A 218 7.68 17.43 12.84
CA ILE A 218 6.50 17.18 12.01
C ILE A 218 6.88 16.85 10.55
N TYR A 219 8.00 17.39 10.04
CA TYR A 219 8.49 17.06 8.70
C TYR A 219 8.89 15.58 8.61
N GLY A 220 9.80 15.12 9.48
CA GLY A 220 10.26 13.74 9.48
C GLY A 220 9.11 12.74 9.69
N SER A 221 8.27 12.98 10.70
CA SER A 221 7.12 12.10 10.98
C SER A 221 6.13 12.01 9.82
N THR A 222 5.74 13.14 9.20
CA THR A 222 4.83 13.11 8.04
C THR A 222 5.47 12.50 6.79
N PHE A 223 6.76 12.79 6.54
CA PHE A 223 7.54 12.18 5.44
C PHE A 223 7.49 10.65 5.54
N PHE A 224 7.97 10.08 6.65
CA PHE A 224 8.07 8.63 6.82
C PHE A 224 6.71 7.93 6.94
N LEU A 225 5.68 8.58 7.50
CA LEU A 225 4.33 8.00 7.53
C LEU A 225 3.76 7.91 6.11
N LEU A 226 3.80 9.00 5.34
CA LEU A 226 3.27 9.05 3.98
C LEU A 226 3.98 8.07 3.04
N THR A 227 5.31 8.14 2.98
CA THR A 227 6.11 7.25 2.11
C THR A 227 6.16 5.82 2.64
N GLY A 228 6.13 5.64 3.97
CA GLY A 228 6.15 4.32 4.62
C GLY A 228 4.88 3.53 4.38
N PHE A 229 3.71 4.14 4.57
CA PHE A 229 2.45 3.50 4.23
C PHE A 229 2.35 3.24 2.74
N HIS A 230 2.79 4.17 1.88
CA HIS A 230 2.83 3.91 0.45
C HIS A 230 3.71 2.72 0.09
N GLY A 231 4.94 2.64 0.61
CA GLY A 231 5.83 1.50 0.40
C GLY A 231 5.22 0.18 0.90
N PHE A 232 4.50 0.21 2.02
CA PHE A 232 3.72 -0.95 2.48
C PHE A 232 2.63 -1.37 1.49
N HIS A 233 1.91 -0.41 0.90
CA HIS A 233 0.91 -0.70 -0.14
C HIS A 233 1.56 -1.22 -1.43
N VAL A 234 2.72 -0.72 -1.83
CA VAL A 234 3.50 -1.29 -2.96
C VAL A 234 3.87 -2.75 -2.66
N PHE A 235 4.32 -3.05 -1.44
CA PHE A 235 4.60 -4.43 -1.04
C PHE A 235 3.35 -5.32 -1.10
N LEU A 236 2.22 -4.87 -0.52
CA LEU A 236 0.96 -5.62 -0.57
C LEU A 236 0.48 -5.82 -2.02
N GLY A 237 0.46 -4.77 -2.83
CA GLY A 237 0.12 -4.86 -4.26
C GLY A 237 1.03 -5.84 -5.00
N GLY A 238 2.32 -5.85 -4.67
CA GLY A 238 3.30 -6.75 -5.26
C GLY A 238 3.04 -8.20 -4.88
N THR A 239 2.66 -8.48 -3.63
CA THR A 239 2.25 -9.82 -3.21
C THR A 239 0.96 -10.27 -3.92
N MET A 240 -0.03 -9.38 -4.10
CA MET A 240 -1.24 -9.68 -4.87
C MET A 240 -0.91 -10.02 -6.32
N LEU A 241 -0.08 -9.20 -6.99
CA LEU A 241 0.38 -9.45 -8.35
C LEU A 241 1.21 -10.73 -8.47
N ALA A 242 2.00 -11.10 -7.46
CA ALA A 242 2.74 -12.36 -7.43
C ALA A 242 1.79 -13.57 -7.35
N VAL A 243 0.74 -13.50 -6.53
CA VAL A 243 -0.30 -14.53 -6.50
C VAL A 243 -1.02 -14.62 -7.84
N VAL A 244 -1.36 -13.48 -8.45
CA VAL A 244 -1.95 -13.43 -9.80
C VAL A 244 -1.00 -14.04 -10.84
N LEU A 245 0.30 -13.76 -10.78
CA LEU A 245 1.29 -14.35 -11.69
C LEU A 245 1.32 -15.87 -11.55
N VAL A 246 1.36 -16.41 -10.33
CA VAL A 246 1.33 -17.86 -10.10
C VAL A 246 0.03 -18.48 -10.63
N ARG A 247 -1.12 -17.85 -10.40
CA ARG A 247 -2.41 -18.28 -10.94
C ARG A 247 -2.45 -18.23 -12.47
N MET A 248 -1.85 -17.21 -13.07
CA MET A 248 -1.72 -17.08 -14.51
C MET A 248 -0.81 -18.17 -15.08
N ILE A 249 0.28 -18.52 -14.41
CA ILE A 249 1.16 -19.64 -14.79
C ILE A 249 0.42 -20.98 -14.68
N ARG A 250 -0.49 -21.14 -13.72
CA ARG A 250 -1.34 -22.35 -13.58
C ARG A 250 -2.53 -22.39 -14.53
N GLY A 251 -2.97 -21.25 -15.04
CA GLY A 251 -3.99 -21.17 -16.10
C GLY A 251 -5.40 -20.92 -15.61
N HIS A 252 -5.50 -20.28 -14.46
CA HIS A 252 -6.75 -19.96 -13.80
C HIS A 252 -7.51 -18.80 -14.47
N PHE A 253 -6.93 -18.15 -15.48
CA PHE A 253 -7.50 -16.97 -16.12
C PHE A 253 -7.86 -17.24 -17.57
N LYS A 254 -9.04 -16.74 -17.96
CA LYS A 254 -9.53 -16.71 -19.34
C LYS A 254 -9.68 -15.26 -19.80
N PRO A 255 -9.65 -14.99 -21.12
CA PRO A 255 -9.84 -13.65 -21.67
C PRO A 255 -11.11 -12.93 -21.17
N ASP A 256 -12.16 -13.66 -20.83
CA ASP A 256 -13.46 -13.16 -20.35
C ASP A 256 -13.67 -13.36 -18.84
N HIS A 257 -12.77 -14.07 -18.16
CA HIS A 257 -12.89 -14.39 -16.73
C HIS A 257 -11.52 -14.29 -16.03
N HIS A 258 -11.20 -13.08 -15.57
CA HIS A 258 -9.92 -12.76 -14.95
C HIS A 258 -10.02 -11.62 -13.91
N PHE A 259 -11.12 -11.56 -13.15
CA PHE A 259 -11.34 -10.49 -12.16
C PHE A 259 -10.19 -10.32 -11.17
N ALA A 260 -9.61 -11.41 -10.66
CA ALA A 260 -8.49 -11.29 -9.70
C ALA A 260 -7.26 -10.58 -10.30
N PHE A 261 -7.03 -10.72 -11.60
CA PHE A 261 -6.02 -9.93 -12.30
C PHE A 261 -6.43 -8.45 -12.34
N GLU A 262 -7.67 -8.16 -12.73
CA GLU A 262 -8.16 -6.77 -12.85
C GLU A 262 -8.19 -6.05 -11.51
N GLY A 263 -8.64 -6.70 -10.44
CA GLY A 263 -8.64 -6.16 -9.08
C GLY A 263 -7.23 -5.82 -8.60
N ALA A 264 -6.27 -6.75 -8.79
CA ALA A 264 -4.87 -6.47 -8.46
C ALA A 264 -4.27 -5.36 -9.33
N ALA A 265 -4.66 -5.27 -10.60
CA ALA A 265 -4.21 -4.21 -11.49
C ALA A 265 -4.78 -2.83 -11.11
N TRP A 266 -6.06 -2.77 -10.71
CA TRP A 266 -6.66 -1.54 -10.18
C TRP A 266 -5.95 -1.09 -8.91
N TYR A 267 -5.61 -2.01 -8.01
CA TYR A 267 -4.84 -1.69 -6.81
C TYR A 267 -3.45 -1.15 -7.15
N TRP A 268 -2.74 -1.79 -8.08
CA TRP A 268 -1.39 -1.36 -8.48
C TRP A 268 -1.41 0.05 -9.09
N HIS A 269 -2.35 0.35 -9.98
CA HIS A 269 -2.51 1.69 -10.52
C HIS A 269 -2.94 2.73 -9.48
N PHE A 270 -3.74 2.34 -8.48
CA PHE A 270 -4.03 3.20 -7.34
C PHE A 270 -2.74 3.56 -6.58
N VAL A 271 -1.87 2.59 -6.33
CA VAL A 271 -0.57 2.81 -5.68
C VAL A 271 0.33 3.73 -6.53
N ASP A 272 0.32 3.60 -7.86
CA ASP A 272 1.01 4.52 -8.78
C ASP A 272 0.50 5.97 -8.62
N VAL A 273 -0.82 6.17 -8.57
CA VAL A 273 -1.43 7.50 -8.45
C VAL A 273 -1.09 8.15 -7.11
N VAL A 274 -1.14 7.39 -6.01
CA VAL A 274 -0.73 7.91 -4.69
C VAL A 274 0.75 8.30 -4.70
N TRP A 275 1.62 7.51 -5.34
CA TRP A 275 3.03 7.86 -5.47
C TRP A 275 3.23 9.18 -6.19
N LEU A 276 2.52 9.43 -7.29
CA LEU A 276 2.65 10.70 -8.01
C LEU A 276 2.24 11.89 -7.13
N GLY A 277 1.19 11.75 -6.32
CA GLY A 277 0.80 12.74 -5.32
C GLY A 277 1.92 12.98 -4.30
N LEU A 278 2.53 11.92 -3.78
CA LEU A 278 3.67 12.01 -2.87
C LEU A 278 4.87 12.67 -3.51
N TYR A 279 5.23 12.25 -4.73
CA TYR A 279 6.36 12.77 -5.49
C TYR A 279 6.27 14.29 -5.60
N VAL A 280 5.10 14.82 -5.95
CA VAL A 280 4.88 16.27 -6.05
C VAL A 280 4.86 16.93 -4.67
N VAL A 281 4.01 16.48 -3.75
CA VAL A 281 3.71 17.21 -2.50
C VAL A 281 4.82 17.10 -1.46
N VAL A 282 5.57 16.00 -1.45
CA VAL A 282 6.60 15.73 -0.44
C VAL A 282 8.00 16.12 -0.91
N TYR A 283 8.31 15.92 -2.21
CA TYR A 283 9.66 16.12 -2.72
C TYR A 283 9.85 17.41 -3.52
N TRP A 284 8.80 17.94 -4.15
CA TRP A 284 8.89 19.19 -4.93
C TRP A 284 8.38 20.42 -4.18
N LEU A 285 7.34 20.25 -3.36
CA LEU A 285 6.71 21.30 -2.56
C LEU A 285 7.14 21.20 -1.10
#